data_AF-A4S8B5-F1
#
_entry.id   AF-A4S8B5-F1
#
_cell.length_a   1.000
_cell.length_b   1.000
_cell.length_c   1.000
_cell.angle_alpha   90.00
_cell.angle_beta   90.00
_cell.angle_gamma   90.00
#
_symmetry.space_group_name_H-M   'P 1'
#
loop_
_entity.id
_entity.type
_entity.pdbx_description
1 polymer ?
#
loop_
_entity_poly.entity_id
_entity_poly.type
_entity_poly.pdbx_seq_one_letter_code
_entity_poly.pdbx_strand_id
1 'polypeptide(L)'
;MAAQVNRTSWAPEKDAFDVTSLPTATGVGAALTSSPHKRSAGGLGELWADKRERIRHSSPYGNLPGWGLKPIIIKAGDNCRQELLALQLVRTFAEIYRTAGVRCWIRDFDILTTNTHSALIEAVTDAPSVHALKSRSQRGTTLREHFERKFGVGTPEFRKAQNNFVESLAGYSILTYLLQVKDRHNGNILLHDDGHLIHIDFNFMLSTSPGGINFESSPFKLTKEYLEVMDSDVEGSRSDAFDAYKALCIQGYLAVREHAERIVLLVEMMGASGCPCFNAGPKVIKQLRRRFNLALSEEQCVETVLGMISDSIDAWSTRQYDFYQRILNGIL
;
A
#
# COMPACT_ATOMS: atom_id res chain seq x y z
N MET A 1 -15.09 59.00 24.91
CA MET A 1 -15.62 57.98 25.84
C MET A 1 -15.26 56.62 25.29
N ALA A 2 -14.16 56.05 25.77
CA ALA A 2 -13.69 54.71 25.40
C ALA A 2 -14.23 53.72 26.44
N ALA A 3 -14.99 52.71 25.99
CA ALA A 3 -15.48 51.65 26.85
C ALA A 3 -14.39 50.58 27.02
N GLN A 4 -13.94 50.39 28.27
CA GLN A 4 -13.08 49.30 28.69
C GLN A 4 -13.79 47.96 28.49
N VAL A 5 -13.21 47.08 27.67
CA VAL A 5 -13.60 45.67 27.60
C VAL A 5 -12.79 44.91 28.64
N ASN A 6 -13.50 44.36 29.61
CA ASN A 6 -12.96 43.58 30.72
C ASN A 6 -12.38 42.25 30.20
N ARG A 7 -11.06 42.05 30.31
CA ARG A 7 -10.41 40.75 30.04
C ARG A 7 -10.63 39.83 31.23
N THR A 8 -11.73 39.09 31.26
CA THR A 8 -11.85 37.93 32.13
C THR A 8 -11.01 36.78 31.56
N SER A 9 -10.07 36.31 32.37
CA SER A 9 -9.15 35.22 32.12
C SER A 9 -9.90 33.91 31.82
N TRP A 10 -9.78 33.40 30.59
CA TRP A 10 -10.14 32.03 30.27
C TRP A 10 -8.96 31.14 30.64
N ALA A 11 -8.94 30.65 31.89
CA ALA A 11 -8.05 29.56 32.28
C ALA A 11 -8.72 28.25 31.88
N PRO A 12 -8.04 27.33 31.17
CA PRO A 12 -8.62 26.03 30.88
C PRO A 12 -8.77 25.27 32.21
N GLU A 13 -10.00 24.94 32.59
CA GLU A 13 -10.23 23.94 33.63
C GLU A 13 -9.54 22.65 33.18
N LYS A 14 -8.60 22.19 34.00
CA LYS A 14 -8.03 20.86 33.86
C LYS A 14 -9.11 19.89 34.31
N ASP A 15 -9.94 19.43 33.37
CA ASP A 15 -10.70 18.20 33.57
C ASP A 15 -9.68 17.07 33.74
N ALA A 16 -9.36 16.78 34.99
CA ALA A 16 -8.54 15.65 35.37
C ALA A 16 -9.34 14.40 35.03
N PHE A 17 -8.99 13.78 33.90
CA PHE A 17 -9.52 12.48 33.52
C PHE A 17 -9.12 11.48 34.61
N ASP A 18 -10.10 11.04 35.41
CA ASP A 18 -9.87 10.14 36.53
C ASP A 18 -9.59 8.72 36.02
N VAL A 19 -8.30 8.45 35.83
CA VAL A 19 -7.75 7.15 35.37
C VAL A 19 -8.07 6.02 36.37
N THR A 20 -8.51 6.33 37.59
CA THR A 20 -8.82 5.31 38.62
C THR A 20 -10.17 4.62 38.41
N SER A 21 -11.02 5.16 37.54
CA SER A 21 -12.34 4.59 37.19
C SER A 21 -12.32 3.65 35.98
N LEU A 22 -11.17 3.50 35.30
CA LEU A 22 -11.02 2.49 34.26
C LEU A 22 -11.05 1.10 34.90
N PRO A 23 -11.85 0.14 34.40
CA PRO A 23 -11.80 -1.22 34.88
C PRO A 23 -10.36 -1.70 34.80
N THR A 24 -9.78 -2.05 35.96
CA THR A 24 -8.45 -2.64 36.01
C THR A 24 -8.57 -3.95 35.25
N ALA A 25 -8.07 -3.98 34.02
CA ALA A 25 -7.92 -5.21 33.26
C ALA A 25 -6.94 -6.07 34.07
N THR A 26 -7.50 -6.92 34.93
CA THR A 26 -6.77 -8.04 35.53
C THR A 26 -6.10 -8.74 34.37
N GLY A 27 -4.77 -8.71 34.39
CA GLY A 27 -3.94 -8.86 33.19
C GLY A 27 -4.47 -9.95 32.29
N VAL A 28 -4.95 -9.57 31.10
CA VAL A 28 -5.04 -10.51 29.99
C VAL A 28 -3.59 -10.80 29.67
N GLY A 29 -3.02 -11.81 30.35
CA GLY A 29 -1.70 -12.32 30.04
C GLY A 29 -1.71 -12.64 28.56
N ALA A 30 -0.99 -11.85 27.76
CA ALA A 30 -0.78 -12.14 26.37
C ALA A 30 0.14 -13.36 26.32
N ALA A 31 -0.43 -14.55 26.46
CA ALA A 31 0.28 -15.77 26.18
C ALA A 31 0.68 -15.71 24.70
N LEU A 32 1.98 -15.69 24.44
CA LEU A 32 2.52 -15.96 23.11
C LEU A 32 2.13 -17.40 22.76
N THR A 33 0.95 -17.57 22.16
CA THR A 33 0.49 -18.86 21.69
C THR A 33 1.22 -19.16 20.38
N SER A 34 2.19 -20.07 20.42
CA SER A 34 2.73 -20.65 19.19
C SER A 34 1.62 -21.47 18.54
N SER A 35 1.40 -21.27 17.24
CA SER A 35 0.38 -22.02 16.51
C SER A 35 0.86 -23.46 16.26
N PRO A 36 0.06 -24.48 16.63
CA PRO A 36 0.34 -25.88 16.28
C PRO A 36 -0.18 -26.26 14.87
N HIS A 37 -0.81 -25.34 14.13
CA HIS A 37 -1.54 -25.65 12.90
C HIS A 37 -0.68 -25.66 11.62
N LYS A 38 -1.22 -26.31 10.59
CA LYS A 38 -0.62 -26.41 9.24
C LYS A 38 -0.30 -25.01 8.74
N ARG A 39 0.95 -24.82 8.32
CA ARG A 39 1.41 -23.56 7.74
C ARG A 39 0.63 -23.27 6.46
N SER A 40 0.30 -22.01 6.21
CA SER A 40 -0.23 -21.51 4.96
C SER A 40 0.66 -21.95 3.79
N ALA A 41 0.08 -22.00 2.58
CA ALA A 41 0.81 -22.31 1.36
C ALA A 41 1.94 -21.27 1.16
N GLY A 42 3.17 -21.65 1.55
CA GLY A 42 4.33 -20.75 1.62
C GLY A 42 5.08 -20.74 2.97
N GLY A 43 4.63 -21.48 3.98
CA GLY A 43 5.37 -21.61 5.24
C GLY A 43 5.28 -20.37 6.15
N LEU A 44 4.23 -19.57 6.01
CA LEU A 44 4.15 -18.21 6.56
C LEU A 44 3.43 -18.07 7.91
N GLY A 45 2.98 -19.17 8.50
CA GLY A 45 2.20 -19.19 9.73
C GLY A 45 0.86 -19.89 9.48
N GLU A 46 -0.05 -19.89 10.46
CA GLU A 46 -1.43 -20.32 10.24
C GLU A 46 -2.20 -19.28 9.40
N LEU A 47 -3.25 -19.71 8.68
CA LEU A 47 -4.14 -18.80 7.97
C LEU A 47 -4.94 -17.94 8.97
N TRP A 48 -5.35 -16.74 8.56
CA TRP A 48 -6.12 -15.86 9.42
C TRP A 48 -7.45 -16.46 9.87
N ALA A 49 -8.11 -17.23 9.00
CA ALA A 49 -9.34 -17.94 9.35
C ALA A 49 -9.10 -18.93 10.50
N ASP A 50 -8.02 -19.72 10.44
CA ASP A 50 -7.66 -20.68 11.48
C ASP A 50 -7.27 -19.96 12.78
N LYS A 51 -6.49 -18.88 12.68
CA LYS A 51 -6.12 -18.04 13.82
C LYS A 51 -7.34 -17.48 14.52
N ARG A 52 -8.32 -16.98 13.76
CA ARG A 52 -9.57 -16.45 14.28
C ARG A 52 -10.33 -17.52 15.05
N GLU A 53 -10.50 -18.71 14.48
CA GLU A 53 -11.25 -19.78 15.14
C GLU A 53 -10.53 -20.30 16.39
N ARG A 54 -9.21 -20.47 16.32
CA ARG A 54 -8.39 -20.84 17.48
C ARG A 54 -8.51 -19.84 18.63
N ILE A 55 -8.42 -18.54 18.34
CA ILE A 55 -8.57 -17.48 19.36
C ILE A 55 -10.03 -17.41 19.84
N ARG A 56 -11.01 -17.66 18.98
CA ARG A 56 -12.41 -17.73 19.37
C ARG A 56 -12.64 -18.82 20.42
N HIS A 57 -12.13 -20.03 20.18
CA HIS A 57 -12.27 -21.15 21.09
C HIS A 57 -11.61 -20.93 22.46
N SER A 58 -10.50 -20.20 22.51
CA SER A 58 -9.81 -19.89 23.77
C SER A 58 -10.31 -18.62 24.45
N SER A 59 -11.11 -17.79 23.76
CA SER A 59 -11.62 -16.54 24.30
C SER A 59 -12.81 -16.77 25.24
N PRO A 60 -12.81 -16.18 26.45
CA PRO A 60 -13.99 -16.17 27.32
C PRO A 60 -15.24 -15.57 26.65
N TYR A 61 -15.04 -14.77 25.59
CA TYR A 61 -16.08 -14.05 24.85
C TYR A 61 -16.40 -14.69 23.49
N GLY A 62 -15.76 -15.79 23.10
CA GLY A 62 -15.85 -16.35 21.75
C GLY A 62 -17.24 -16.80 21.32
N ASN A 63 -18.09 -17.15 22.29
CA ASN A 63 -19.48 -17.57 22.07
C ASN A 63 -20.47 -16.41 21.95
N LEU A 64 -20.05 -15.15 22.17
CA LEU A 64 -20.96 -14.01 22.09
C LEU A 64 -21.41 -13.73 20.65
N PRO A 65 -22.69 -13.38 20.44
CA PRO A 65 -23.16 -12.93 19.13
C PRO A 65 -22.44 -11.64 18.74
N GLY A 66 -21.93 -11.59 17.50
CA GLY A 66 -21.14 -10.46 17.02
C GLY A 66 -19.67 -10.48 17.44
N TRP A 67 -19.17 -11.53 18.09
CA TRP A 67 -17.74 -11.68 18.33
C TRP A 67 -16.94 -11.60 17.02
N GLY A 68 -15.91 -10.77 17.03
CA GLY A 68 -15.03 -10.57 15.90
C GLY A 68 -13.60 -10.33 16.36
N LEU A 69 -12.65 -10.70 15.52
CA LEU A 69 -11.23 -10.46 15.74
C LEU A 69 -10.72 -9.59 14.60
N LYS A 70 -10.05 -8.48 14.93
CA LYS A 70 -9.38 -7.61 13.98
C LYS A 70 -7.89 -7.51 14.30
N PRO A 71 -6.99 -7.64 13.31
CA PRO A 71 -5.57 -7.42 13.51
C PRO A 71 -5.25 -5.95 13.29
N ILE A 72 -4.52 -5.36 14.24
CA ILE A 72 -4.17 -3.94 14.23
C ILE A 72 -2.66 -3.81 14.41
N ILE A 73 -2.04 -2.96 13.61
CA ILE A 73 -0.68 -2.47 13.79
C ILE A 73 -0.75 -1.17 14.59
N ILE A 74 0.00 -1.10 15.68
CA ILE A 74 0.17 0.12 16.46
C ILE A 74 1.46 0.77 15.97
N LYS A 75 1.34 1.92 15.30
CA LYS A 75 2.48 2.74 14.88
C LYS A 75 2.66 3.87 15.89
N ALA A 76 3.87 4.03 16.40
CA ALA A 76 4.23 5.08 17.36
C ALA A 76 5.59 5.68 16.99
N GLY A 77 5.71 7.01 17.09
CA GLY A 77 6.97 7.75 16.90
C GLY A 77 7.06 8.53 15.58
N ASP A 78 6.42 8.05 14.51
CA ASP A 78 6.41 8.73 13.21
C ASP A 78 5.24 9.71 13.07
N ASN A 79 5.37 10.72 12.21
CA ASN A 79 4.27 11.63 11.89
C ASN A 79 3.16 10.89 11.11
N CYS A 80 2.15 10.42 11.85
CA CYS A 80 1.06 9.60 11.36
C CYS A 80 0.05 10.38 10.51
N ARG A 81 0.12 11.72 10.47
CA ARG A 81 -0.74 12.54 9.61
C ARG A 81 -0.41 12.35 8.13
N GLN A 82 0.86 12.11 7.81
CA GLN A 82 1.26 11.78 6.43
C GLN A 82 0.74 10.40 6.02
N GLU A 83 0.84 9.42 6.91
CA GLU A 83 0.25 8.09 6.69
C GLU A 83 -1.27 8.18 6.47
N LEU A 84 -1.97 8.99 7.27
CA LEU A 84 -3.40 9.23 7.11
C LEU A 84 -3.73 9.80 5.72
N LEU A 85 -3.01 10.83 5.28
CA LEU A 85 -3.19 11.38 3.92
C LEU A 85 -2.93 10.31 2.86
N ALA A 86 -1.86 9.54 3.00
CA ALA A 86 -1.51 8.51 2.04
C ALA A 86 -2.63 7.45 1.90
N LEU A 87 -3.12 6.92 3.03
CA LEU A 87 -4.18 5.91 3.02
C LEU A 87 -5.54 6.48 2.58
N GLN A 88 -5.82 7.76 2.84
CA GLN A 88 -6.98 8.45 2.26
C GLN A 88 -6.90 8.56 0.73
N LEU A 89 -5.70 8.82 0.19
CA LEU A 89 -5.49 8.84 -1.25
C LEU A 89 -5.60 7.44 -1.85
N VAL A 90 -5.03 6.41 -1.20
CA VAL A 90 -5.19 5.00 -1.59
C VAL A 90 -6.68 4.62 -1.66
N ARG A 91 -7.46 4.95 -0.63
CA ARG A 91 -8.93 4.75 -0.61
C ARG A 91 -9.62 5.49 -1.74
N THR A 92 -9.21 6.72 -2.03
CA THR A 92 -9.77 7.53 -3.12
C THR A 92 -9.53 6.89 -4.48
N PHE A 93 -8.32 6.37 -4.75
CA PHE A 93 -8.04 5.64 -5.99
C PHE A 93 -8.89 4.37 -6.11
N ALA A 94 -8.99 3.57 -5.04
CA ALA A 94 -9.82 2.38 -5.02
C ALA A 94 -11.30 2.69 -5.27
N GLU A 95 -11.80 3.81 -4.74
CA GLU A 95 -13.16 4.30 -4.99
C GLU A 95 -13.38 4.71 -6.45
N ILE A 96 -12.41 5.42 -7.03
CA ILE A 96 -12.46 5.85 -8.44
C ILE A 96 -12.54 4.64 -9.37
N TYR A 97 -11.64 3.66 -9.22
CA TYR A 97 -11.66 2.47 -10.07
C TYR A 97 -12.99 1.72 -9.99
N ARG A 98 -13.53 1.55 -8.77
CA ARG A 98 -14.83 0.91 -8.57
C ARG A 98 -15.97 1.67 -9.23
N THR A 99 -15.99 2.99 -9.11
CA THR A 99 -17.06 3.84 -9.63
C THR A 99 -17.00 3.94 -11.16
N ALA A 100 -15.80 3.98 -11.73
CA ALA A 100 -15.57 3.97 -13.17
C ALA A 100 -15.73 2.57 -13.82
N GLY A 101 -15.91 1.52 -13.02
CA GLY A 101 -16.01 0.14 -13.53
C GLY A 101 -14.69 -0.40 -14.09
N VAL A 102 -13.55 0.21 -13.74
CA VAL A 102 -12.22 -0.24 -14.14
C VAL A 102 -11.77 -1.35 -13.20
N ARG A 103 -11.27 -2.47 -13.74
CA ARG A 103 -10.85 -3.64 -12.94
C ARG A 103 -9.56 -3.45 -12.15
N CYS A 104 -8.91 -2.28 -12.24
CA CYS A 104 -7.76 -1.97 -11.40
C CYS A 104 -8.13 -2.15 -9.92
N TRP A 105 -7.26 -2.85 -9.20
CA TRP A 105 -7.51 -3.20 -7.81
C TRP A 105 -6.49 -2.56 -6.88
N ILE A 106 -6.96 -2.02 -5.76
CA ILE A 106 -6.13 -1.47 -4.68
C ILE A 106 -6.79 -1.85 -3.36
N ARG A 107 -6.00 -2.32 -2.39
CA ARG A 107 -6.49 -2.55 -1.03
C ARG A 107 -6.70 -1.21 -0.34
N ASP A 108 -7.94 -0.94 0.05
CA ASP A 108 -8.26 0.10 1.04
C ASP A 108 -7.71 -0.31 2.41
N PHE A 109 -7.33 0.62 3.27
CA PHE A 109 -6.85 0.34 4.62
C PHE A 109 -7.63 1.19 5.63
N ASP A 110 -8.03 0.60 6.75
CA ASP A 110 -8.50 1.40 7.88
C ASP A 110 -7.31 1.96 8.67
N ILE A 111 -7.37 3.27 8.94
CA ILE A 111 -6.44 3.98 9.80
C ILE A 111 -7.19 4.89 10.76
N LEU A 112 -6.77 4.86 12.03
CA LEU A 112 -7.22 5.77 13.06
C LEU A 112 -6.01 6.43 13.70
N THR A 113 -5.79 7.70 13.40
CA THR A 113 -4.77 8.51 14.08
C THR A 113 -5.28 8.91 15.45
N THR A 114 -4.55 8.52 16.50
CA THR A 114 -4.87 8.90 17.89
C THR A 114 -4.24 10.23 18.27
N ASN A 115 -3.07 10.55 17.71
CA ASN A 115 -2.45 11.88 17.75
C ASN A 115 -1.47 12.03 16.57
N THR A 116 -0.68 13.11 16.55
CA THR A 116 0.31 13.36 15.49
C THR A 116 1.33 12.24 15.31
N HIS A 117 1.67 11.51 16.37
CA HIS A 117 2.75 10.53 16.38
C HIS A 117 2.28 9.09 16.62
N SER A 118 0.97 8.84 16.58
CA SER A 118 0.42 7.51 16.80
C SER A 118 -0.81 7.24 15.96
N ALA A 119 -0.87 6.03 15.43
CA ALA A 119 -2.01 5.54 14.67
C ALA A 119 -2.20 4.03 14.87
N LEU A 120 -3.46 3.63 14.77
CA LEU A 120 -3.89 2.24 14.62
C LEU A 120 -4.16 2.00 13.14
N ILE A 121 -3.49 1.02 12.56
CA ILE A 121 -3.61 0.68 11.14
C ILE A 121 -4.10 -0.75 11.04
N GLU A 122 -5.09 -1.02 10.20
CA GLU A 122 -5.53 -2.38 9.90
C GLU A 122 -4.37 -3.19 9.30
N ALA A 123 -4.06 -4.34 9.90
CA ALA A 123 -3.05 -5.23 9.35
C ALA A 123 -3.64 -6.03 8.18
N VAL A 124 -2.87 -6.17 7.10
CA VAL A 124 -3.22 -7.10 6.03
C VAL A 124 -2.97 -8.52 6.50
N THR A 125 -3.98 -9.37 6.35
CA THR A 125 -3.93 -10.78 6.72
C THR A 125 -3.55 -11.62 5.52
N ASP A 126 -2.92 -12.77 5.76
CA ASP A 126 -2.56 -13.74 4.71
C ASP A 126 -1.76 -13.15 3.53
N ALA A 127 -1.01 -12.07 3.78
CA ALA A 127 -0.22 -11.34 2.78
C ALA A 127 1.23 -11.15 3.27
N PRO A 128 2.11 -12.16 3.14
CA PRO A 128 3.54 -11.97 3.36
C PRO A 128 4.12 -10.86 2.46
N SER A 129 5.20 -10.21 2.91
CA SER A 129 6.02 -9.43 1.99
C SER A 129 6.69 -10.34 0.96
N VAL A 130 6.93 -9.84 -0.25
CA VAL A 130 7.69 -10.58 -1.29
C VAL A 130 9.06 -10.99 -0.75
N HIS A 131 9.67 -10.14 0.09
CA HIS A 131 10.91 -10.47 0.79
C HIS A 131 10.75 -11.67 1.74
N ALA A 132 9.72 -11.68 2.59
CA ALA A 132 9.43 -12.78 3.51
C ALA A 132 9.14 -14.08 2.76
N LEU A 133 8.50 -13.97 1.59
CA LEU A 133 8.21 -15.10 0.73
C LEU A 133 9.49 -15.72 0.13
N LYS A 134 10.37 -14.88 -0.40
CA LYS A 134 11.65 -15.31 -0.99
C LYS A 134 12.64 -15.85 0.02
N SER A 135 12.77 -15.18 1.18
CA SER A 135 13.69 -15.59 2.25
C SER A 135 13.37 -16.98 2.82
N ARG A 136 12.11 -17.42 2.73
CA ARG A 136 11.65 -18.75 3.19
C ARG A 136 11.59 -19.79 2.07
N SER A 137 11.78 -19.37 0.82
CA SER A 137 11.80 -20.25 -0.34
C SER A 137 13.22 -20.74 -0.63
N GLN A 138 13.36 -21.72 -1.52
CA GLN A 138 14.68 -22.13 -1.99
C GLN A 138 15.36 -20.93 -2.68
N ARG A 139 16.67 -20.80 -2.48
CA ARG A 139 17.43 -19.67 -3.02
C ARG A 139 17.30 -19.66 -4.55
N GLY A 140 16.84 -18.53 -5.09
CA GLY A 140 16.62 -18.36 -6.52
C GLY A 140 15.19 -18.66 -6.99
N THR A 141 14.29 -19.09 -6.09
CA THR A 141 12.87 -19.26 -6.45
C THR A 141 12.26 -17.94 -6.90
N THR A 142 11.70 -17.93 -8.10
CA THR A 142 11.06 -16.75 -8.68
C THR A 142 9.61 -16.62 -8.20
N LEU A 143 9.02 -15.43 -8.38
CA LEU A 143 7.59 -15.25 -8.15
C LEU A 143 6.73 -16.15 -9.05
N ARG A 144 7.13 -16.39 -10.30
CA ARG A 144 6.42 -17.31 -11.19
C ARG A 144 6.38 -18.73 -10.63
N GLU A 145 7.53 -19.27 -10.22
CA GLU A 145 7.60 -20.60 -9.60
C GLU A 145 6.77 -20.68 -8.30
N HIS A 146 6.68 -19.59 -7.54
CA HIS A 146 5.80 -19.53 -6.38
C HIS A 146 4.32 -19.67 -6.78
N PHE A 147 3.88 -18.92 -7.79
CA PHE A 147 2.50 -19.00 -8.31
C PHE A 147 2.17 -20.40 -8.81
N GLU A 148 3.08 -21.02 -9.57
CA GLU A 148 2.89 -22.37 -10.11
C GLU A 148 2.77 -23.42 -9.00
N ARG A 149 3.61 -23.32 -7.98
CA ARG A 149 3.58 -24.24 -6.82
C ARG A 149 2.31 -24.09 -5.98
N LYS A 150 1.82 -22.85 -5.85
CA LYS A 150 0.70 -22.52 -4.96
C LYS A 150 -0.65 -22.76 -5.62
N PHE A 151 -0.82 -22.31 -6.85
CA PHE A 151 -2.10 -22.34 -7.55
C PHE A 151 -2.21 -23.49 -8.57
N GLY A 152 -1.09 -24.11 -8.93
CA GLY A 152 -1.02 -25.20 -9.91
C GLY A 152 -0.94 -24.69 -11.35
N VAL A 153 0.03 -25.16 -12.13
CA VAL A 153 0.23 -24.70 -13.51
C VAL A 153 -1.03 -24.94 -14.37
N GLY A 154 -1.50 -23.89 -15.06
CA GLY A 154 -2.59 -23.98 -16.02
C GLY A 154 -4.00 -24.19 -15.43
N THR A 155 -4.14 -24.18 -14.11
CA THR A 155 -5.42 -24.34 -13.42
C THR A 155 -6.27 -23.06 -13.50
N PRO A 156 -7.60 -23.15 -13.31
CA PRO A 156 -8.45 -21.97 -13.13
C PRO A 156 -7.99 -21.08 -11.96
N GLU A 157 -7.50 -21.68 -10.88
CA GLU A 157 -6.98 -20.98 -9.70
C GLU A 157 -5.75 -20.15 -10.04
N PHE A 158 -4.84 -20.70 -10.85
CA PHE A 158 -3.66 -19.98 -11.32
C PHE A 158 -4.04 -18.79 -12.18
N ARG A 159 -4.94 -18.98 -13.15
CA ARG A 159 -5.42 -17.88 -14.01
C ARG A 159 -6.10 -16.79 -13.19
N LYS A 160 -6.90 -17.17 -12.18
CA LYS A 160 -7.52 -16.22 -11.27
C LYS A 160 -6.48 -15.43 -10.49
N ALA A 161 -5.48 -16.10 -9.91
CA ALA A 161 -4.41 -15.44 -9.17
C ALA A 161 -3.55 -14.53 -10.07
N GLN A 162 -3.28 -14.95 -11.30
CA GLN A 162 -2.58 -14.14 -12.30
C GLN A 162 -3.38 -12.89 -12.68
N ASN A 163 -4.70 -13.00 -12.84
CA ASN A 163 -5.58 -11.85 -13.08
C ASN A 163 -5.56 -10.89 -11.87
N ASN A 164 -5.68 -11.40 -10.65
CA ASN A 164 -5.58 -10.60 -9.43
C ASN A 164 -4.23 -9.86 -9.34
N PHE A 165 -3.13 -10.54 -9.70
CA PHE A 165 -1.81 -9.95 -9.78
C PHE A 165 -1.76 -8.79 -10.80
N VAL A 166 -2.29 -9.02 -12.02
CA VAL A 166 -2.35 -8.00 -13.08
C VAL A 166 -3.19 -6.79 -12.66
N GLU A 167 -4.37 -7.02 -12.11
CA GLU A 167 -5.31 -5.98 -11.68
C GLU A 167 -4.74 -5.11 -10.55
N SER A 168 -4.10 -5.75 -9.56
CA SER A 168 -3.44 -5.04 -8.47
C SER A 168 -2.17 -4.30 -8.91
N LEU A 169 -1.34 -4.94 -9.73
CA LEU A 169 -0.13 -4.32 -10.26
C LEU A 169 -0.48 -3.06 -11.07
N ALA A 170 -1.46 -3.13 -11.96
CA ALA A 170 -1.91 -1.97 -12.74
C ALA A 170 -2.42 -0.83 -11.84
N GLY A 171 -3.26 -1.16 -10.86
CA GLY A 171 -3.81 -0.19 -9.92
C GLY A 171 -2.72 0.54 -9.14
N TYR A 172 -1.77 -0.21 -8.55
CA TYR A 172 -0.67 0.37 -7.79
C TYR A 172 0.36 1.07 -8.66
N SER A 173 0.66 0.62 -9.89
CA SER A 173 1.58 1.30 -10.82
C SER A 173 1.16 2.75 -11.07
N ILE A 174 -0.13 2.97 -11.38
CA ILE A 174 -0.68 4.32 -11.59
C ILE A 174 -0.66 5.15 -10.31
N LEU A 175 -1.01 4.55 -9.17
CA LEU A 175 -0.96 5.21 -7.87
C LEU A 175 0.47 5.67 -7.53
N THR A 176 1.46 4.77 -7.66
CA THR A 176 2.85 5.07 -7.31
C THR A 176 3.44 6.14 -8.22
N TYR A 177 3.08 6.14 -9.51
CA TYR A 177 3.49 7.18 -10.44
C TYR A 177 2.91 8.55 -10.06
N LEU A 178 1.57 8.64 -9.94
CA LEU A 178 0.88 9.91 -9.70
C LEU A 178 1.24 10.51 -8.34
N LEU A 179 1.34 9.68 -7.30
CA LEU A 179 1.68 10.13 -5.95
C LEU A 179 3.17 10.18 -5.68
N GLN A 180 4.02 9.74 -6.62
CA GLN A 180 5.47 9.62 -6.45
C GLN A 180 5.82 8.86 -5.17
N VAL A 181 5.18 7.70 -5.00
CA VAL A 181 5.50 6.80 -3.88
C VAL A 181 6.84 6.16 -4.16
N LYS A 182 7.79 6.35 -3.26
CA LYS A 182 9.17 5.87 -3.34
C LYS A 182 9.39 4.70 -2.39
N ASP A 183 10.62 4.21 -2.33
CA ASP A 183 10.99 3.10 -1.42
C ASP A 183 10.18 1.83 -1.74
N ARG A 184 10.03 1.53 -3.04
CA ARG A 184 9.24 0.38 -3.52
C ARG A 184 10.14 -0.85 -3.68
N HIS A 185 10.46 -1.48 -2.55
CA HIS A 185 11.22 -2.72 -2.48
C HIS A 185 10.36 -3.92 -2.03
N ASN A 186 10.87 -5.15 -2.16
CA ASN A 186 10.15 -6.39 -1.85
C ASN A 186 9.68 -6.51 -0.37
N GLY A 187 10.25 -5.73 0.55
CA GLY A 187 9.75 -5.59 1.92
C GLY A 187 8.44 -4.79 2.06
N ASN A 188 8.18 -3.82 1.18
CA ASN A 188 7.02 -2.91 1.21
C ASN A 188 5.91 -3.34 0.24
N ILE A 189 6.08 -4.50 -0.40
CA ILE A 189 5.13 -5.08 -1.34
C ILE A 189 4.74 -6.45 -0.77
N LEU A 190 3.48 -6.59 -0.43
CA LEU A 190 2.89 -7.84 0.03
C LEU A 190 2.29 -8.60 -1.14
N LEU A 191 2.28 -9.93 -1.05
CA LEU A 191 1.57 -10.82 -1.97
C LEU A 191 0.50 -11.56 -1.16
N HIS A 192 -0.77 -11.23 -1.40
CA HIS A 192 -1.90 -11.86 -0.73
C HIS A 192 -2.12 -13.31 -1.20
N ASP A 193 -2.81 -14.11 -0.39
CA ASP A 193 -2.99 -15.54 -0.63
C ASP A 193 -3.72 -15.86 -1.94
N ASP A 194 -4.50 -14.91 -2.47
CA ASP A 194 -5.23 -15.01 -3.73
C ASP A 194 -4.51 -14.43 -4.96
N GLY A 195 -3.26 -13.95 -4.81
CA GLY A 195 -2.44 -13.45 -5.91
C GLY A 195 -2.38 -11.92 -6.08
N HIS A 196 -3.15 -11.13 -5.31
CA HIS A 196 -3.02 -9.66 -5.37
C HIS A 196 -1.68 -9.18 -4.77
N LEU A 197 -1.08 -8.17 -5.42
CA LEU A 197 -0.05 -7.34 -4.83
C LEU A 197 -0.68 -6.23 -3.97
N ILE A 198 -0.07 -5.95 -2.82
CA ILE A 198 -0.52 -4.90 -1.92
C ILE A 198 0.68 -4.06 -1.51
N HIS A 199 0.72 -2.79 -1.90
CA HIS A 199 1.74 -1.87 -1.45
C HIS A 199 1.39 -1.36 -0.05
N ILE A 200 2.39 -1.35 0.83
CA ILE A 200 2.30 -0.81 2.19
C ILE A 200 3.38 0.26 2.42
N ASP A 201 3.33 0.90 3.58
CA ASP A 201 4.28 1.92 4.02
C ASP A 201 4.44 3.06 3.01
N PHE A 202 3.52 4.04 3.04
CA PHE A 202 3.54 5.17 2.11
C PHE A 202 4.27 6.40 2.67
N ASN A 203 5.20 6.17 3.62
CA ASN A 203 5.97 7.23 4.29
C ASN A 203 6.83 8.07 3.33
N PHE A 204 7.17 7.54 2.15
CA PHE A 204 7.93 8.27 1.14
C PHE A 204 7.04 8.53 -0.08
N MET A 205 6.36 9.67 -0.09
CA MET A 205 5.51 10.09 -1.22
C MET A 205 5.70 11.57 -1.55
N LEU A 206 5.22 11.97 -2.73
CA LEU A 206 5.31 13.33 -3.25
C LEU A 206 6.75 13.84 -3.32
N SER A 207 7.16 14.72 -2.40
CA SER A 207 8.50 15.31 -2.38
C SER A 207 9.50 14.66 -1.43
N THR A 208 9.06 13.72 -0.57
CA THR A 208 9.97 13.02 0.35
C THR A 208 10.72 11.90 -0.40
N SER A 209 11.97 11.66 -0.02
CA SER A 209 12.77 10.52 -0.50
C SER A 209 13.55 9.89 0.65
N PRO A 210 13.76 8.56 0.62
CA PRO A 210 14.69 7.91 1.55
C PRO A 210 16.08 8.57 1.45
N GLY A 211 16.65 8.97 2.59
CA GLY A 211 17.99 9.56 2.66
C GLY A 211 18.16 10.91 1.92
N GLY A 212 17.08 11.55 1.45
CA GLY A 212 17.14 12.85 0.76
C GLY A 212 17.68 12.79 -0.68
N ILE A 213 17.97 11.60 -1.21
CA ILE A 213 18.49 11.40 -2.57
C ILE A 213 17.39 10.75 -3.43
N ASN A 214 17.12 11.29 -4.61
CA ASN A 214 16.19 10.71 -5.57
C ASN A 214 16.89 9.59 -6.36
N PHE A 215 16.92 8.38 -5.79
CA PHE A 215 17.49 7.20 -6.46
C PHE A 215 16.58 6.59 -7.53
N GLU A 216 15.26 6.74 -7.41
CA GLU A 216 14.29 6.13 -8.31
C GLU A 216 13.94 7.09 -9.47
N SER A 217 14.39 6.76 -10.68
CA SER A 217 14.00 7.44 -11.92
C SER A 217 12.85 6.76 -12.64
N SER A 218 12.55 5.51 -12.29
CA SER A 218 11.52 4.70 -12.93
C SER A 218 10.12 5.15 -12.49
N PRO A 219 9.13 5.22 -13.40
CA PRO A 219 7.76 5.58 -13.07
C PRO A 219 7.11 4.69 -12.00
N PHE A 220 7.37 3.38 -12.05
CA PHE A 220 6.92 2.39 -11.07
C PHE A 220 7.72 1.09 -11.18
N LYS A 221 7.57 0.19 -10.19
CA LYS A 221 8.30 -1.07 -10.14
C LYS A 221 7.70 -2.10 -11.11
N LEU A 222 8.40 -2.43 -12.19
CA LEU A 222 8.06 -3.51 -13.12
C LEU A 222 9.28 -4.40 -13.38
N THR A 223 9.45 -5.42 -12.54
CA THR A 223 10.63 -6.30 -12.58
C THR A 223 10.48 -7.43 -13.60
N LYS A 224 11.60 -8.05 -13.98
CA LYS A 224 11.58 -9.28 -14.80
C LYS A 224 10.69 -10.37 -14.20
N GLU A 225 10.72 -10.58 -12.89
CA GLU A 225 9.86 -11.58 -12.24
C GLU A 225 8.36 -11.26 -12.36
N TYR A 226 7.99 -9.97 -12.43
CA TYR A 226 6.60 -9.59 -12.65
C TYR A 226 6.18 -9.90 -14.09
N LEU A 227 7.07 -9.71 -15.05
CA LEU A 227 6.84 -10.10 -16.44
C LEU A 227 6.67 -11.62 -16.54
N GLU A 228 7.52 -12.40 -15.88
CA GLU A 228 7.43 -13.87 -15.85
C GLU A 228 6.10 -14.36 -15.25
N VAL A 229 5.60 -13.72 -14.19
CA VAL A 229 4.25 -14.02 -13.64
C VAL A 229 3.17 -13.77 -14.68
N MET A 230 3.32 -12.74 -15.52
CA MET A 230 2.43 -12.41 -16.62
C MET A 230 2.79 -13.12 -17.94
N ASP A 231 3.53 -14.24 -17.94
CA ASP A 231 3.91 -14.99 -19.15
C ASP A 231 4.62 -14.12 -20.22
N SER A 232 5.32 -13.06 -19.80
CA SER A 232 6.03 -12.11 -20.65
C SER A 232 7.52 -12.09 -20.31
N ASP A 233 8.30 -11.48 -21.18
CA ASP A 233 9.72 -11.23 -20.98
C ASP A 233 10.08 -9.79 -21.37
N VAL A 234 11.37 -9.47 -21.23
CA VAL A 234 11.94 -8.16 -21.60
C VAL A 234 12.05 -8.01 -23.12
N GLU A 235 12.03 -9.12 -23.87
CA GLU A 235 12.12 -9.14 -25.33
C GLU A 235 10.78 -8.81 -26.00
N GLY A 236 9.70 -8.71 -25.21
CA GLY A 236 8.38 -8.29 -25.68
C GLY A 236 7.56 -9.44 -26.26
N SER A 237 7.77 -10.67 -25.79
CA SER A 237 6.94 -11.81 -26.13
C SER A 237 5.44 -11.50 -25.93
N ARG A 238 4.60 -11.96 -26.86
CA ARG A 238 3.15 -11.76 -26.77
C ARG A 238 2.61 -12.49 -25.55
N SER A 239 1.90 -11.76 -24.70
CA SER A 239 1.19 -12.30 -23.54
C SER A 239 -0.13 -11.56 -23.33
N ASP A 240 -1.22 -12.32 -23.25
CA ASP A 240 -2.55 -11.80 -22.95
C ASP A 240 -2.60 -11.13 -21.57
N ALA A 241 -1.87 -11.67 -20.58
CA ALA A 241 -1.81 -11.11 -19.23
C ALA A 241 -1.05 -9.76 -19.21
N PHE A 242 0.04 -9.64 -19.97
CA PHE A 242 0.77 -8.38 -20.08
C PHE A 242 0.02 -7.34 -20.93
N ASP A 243 -0.69 -7.76 -21.97
CA ASP A 243 -1.58 -6.90 -22.74
C ASP A 243 -2.74 -6.39 -21.87
N ALA A 244 -3.33 -7.26 -21.03
CA ALA A 244 -4.33 -6.86 -20.04
C ALA A 244 -3.75 -5.87 -19.02
N TYR A 245 -2.51 -6.06 -18.55
CA TYR A 245 -1.82 -5.09 -17.68
C TYR A 245 -1.69 -3.71 -18.34
N LYS A 246 -1.21 -3.65 -19.59
CA LYS A 246 -1.11 -2.38 -20.34
C LYS A 246 -2.46 -1.70 -20.48
N ALA A 247 -3.50 -2.44 -20.86
CA ALA A 247 -4.86 -1.92 -21.00
C ALA A 247 -5.40 -1.38 -19.67
N LEU A 248 -5.19 -2.09 -18.55
CA LEU A 248 -5.64 -1.64 -17.23
C LEU A 248 -4.86 -0.43 -16.73
N CYS A 249 -3.56 -0.31 -16.99
CA CYS A 249 -2.80 0.90 -16.70
C CYS A 249 -3.38 2.12 -17.42
N ILE A 250 -3.74 1.97 -18.71
CA ILE A 250 -4.35 3.04 -19.50
C ILE A 250 -5.73 3.42 -18.92
N GLN A 251 -6.62 2.43 -18.75
CA GLN A 251 -7.96 2.65 -18.22
C GLN A 251 -7.91 3.26 -16.80
N GLY A 252 -7.02 2.75 -15.96
CA GLY A 252 -6.81 3.24 -14.61
C GLY A 252 -6.30 4.69 -14.59
N TYR A 253 -5.31 5.01 -15.42
CA TYR A 253 -4.80 6.38 -15.53
C TYR A 253 -5.88 7.35 -15.99
N LEU A 254 -6.65 7.01 -17.04
CA LEU A 254 -7.72 7.85 -17.56
C LEU A 254 -8.83 8.05 -16.52
N ALA A 255 -9.27 6.99 -15.83
CA ALA A 255 -10.27 7.09 -14.77
C ALA A 255 -9.82 8.00 -13.62
N VAL A 256 -8.58 7.86 -13.15
CA VAL A 256 -8.06 8.72 -12.07
C VAL A 256 -7.87 10.17 -12.55
N ARG A 257 -7.51 10.37 -13.83
CA ARG A 257 -7.36 11.68 -14.45
C ARG A 257 -8.67 12.49 -14.46
N GLU A 258 -9.82 11.86 -14.68
CA GLU A 258 -11.13 12.51 -14.57
C GLU A 258 -11.40 13.08 -13.16
N HIS A 259 -10.78 12.50 -12.15
CA HIS A 259 -10.89 12.92 -10.75
C HIS A 259 -9.65 13.67 -10.23
N ALA A 260 -8.80 14.19 -11.12
CA ALA A 260 -7.55 14.85 -10.76
C ALA A 260 -7.76 16.01 -9.75
N GLU A 261 -8.78 16.84 -9.94
CA GLU A 261 -9.04 17.97 -9.04
C GLU A 261 -9.39 17.51 -7.62
N ARG A 262 -10.14 16.41 -7.46
CA ARG A 262 -10.44 15.83 -6.14
C ARG A 262 -9.17 15.39 -5.43
N ILE A 263 -8.28 14.70 -6.14
CA ILE A 263 -7.01 14.22 -5.59
C ILE A 263 -6.07 15.37 -5.25
N VAL A 264 -5.96 16.35 -6.14
CA VAL A 264 -5.13 17.53 -5.92
C VAL A 264 -5.62 18.32 -4.73
N LEU A 265 -6.94 18.52 -4.58
CA LEU A 265 -7.53 19.22 -3.45
C LEU A 265 -7.23 18.53 -2.11
N LEU A 266 -7.35 17.19 -2.05
CA LEU A 266 -6.99 16.43 -0.83
C LEU A 266 -5.53 16.67 -0.42
N VAL A 267 -4.62 16.70 -1.39
CA VAL A 267 -3.19 16.98 -1.14
C VAL A 267 -2.97 18.44 -0.76
N GLU A 268 -3.65 19.38 -1.42
CA GLU A 268 -3.54 20.82 -1.18
C GLU A 268 -4.01 21.23 0.22
N MET A 269 -5.11 20.65 0.71
CA MET A 269 -5.63 20.90 2.06
C MET A 269 -4.60 20.53 3.16
N MET A 270 -3.72 19.57 2.89
CA MET A 270 -2.67 19.15 3.82
C MET A 270 -1.35 19.92 3.64
N GLY A 271 -1.26 20.85 2.67
CA GLY A 271 -0.02 21.56 2.34
C GLY A 271 0.57 22.38 3.48
N ALA A 272 -0.27 22.94 4.35
CA ALA A 272 0.16 23.72 5.52
C ALA A 272 0.36 22.87 6.80
N SER A 273 0.27 21.54 6.70
CA SER A 273 0.34 20.65 7.88
C SER A 273 1.74 20.53 8.50
N GLY A 274 2.78 20.95 7.77
CA GLY A 274 4.19 20.71 8.16
C GLY A 274 4.63 19.25 8.00
N CYS A 275 3.90 18.43 7.24
CA CYS A 275 4.35 17.06 6.94
C CYS A 275 5.54 17.06 5.96
N PRO A 276 6.51 16.14 6.11
CA PRO A 276 7.71 16.07 5.27
C PRO A 276 7.43 15.98 3.76
N CYS A 277 6.32 15.35 3.35
CA CYS A 277 5.90 15.25 1.95
C CYS A 277 5.59 16.60 1.28
N PHE A 278 5.50 17.69 2.06
CA PHE A 278 5.28 19.06 1.58
C PHE A 278 6.52 19.96 1.67
N ASN A 279 7.71 19.42 1.95
CA ASN A 279 8.95 20.22 2.09
C ASN A 279 9.30 21.03 0.83
N ALA A 280 8.87 20.60 -0.37
CA ALA A 280 9.04 21.37 -1.60
C ALA A 280 8.00 22.50 -1.79
N GLY A 281 7.11 22.72 -0.81
CA GLY A 281 6.12 23.80 -0.80
C GLY A 281 5.15 23.75 -1.98
N PRO A 282 4.80 24.90 -2.59
CA PRO A 282 3.87 24.96 -3.73
C PRO A 282 4.27 24.11 -4.94
N LYS A 283 5.56 23.74 -5.06
CA LYS A 283 6.03 22.88 -6.15
C LYS A 283 5.42 21.48 -6.08
N VAL A 284 5.06 20.98 -4.90
CA VAL A 284 4.43 19.66 -4.71
C VAL A 284 3.13 19.56 -5.50
N ILE A 285 2.25 20.54 -5.31
CA ILE A 285 0.95 20.61 -5.98
C ILE A 285 1.13 20.81 -7.50
N LYS A 286 2.05 21.71 -7.90
CA LYS A 286 2.36 21.93 -9.32
C LYS A 286 2.87 20.67 -10.02
N GLN A 287 3.75 19.90 -9.36
CA GLN A 287 4.28 18.66 -9.90
C GLN A 287 3.22 17.55 -9.93
N LEU A 288 2.37 17.45 -8.92
CA LEU A 288 1.23 16.52 -8.91
C LEU A 288 0.29 16.81 -10.07
N ARG A 289 -0.16 18.07 -10.22
CA ARG A 289 -1.00 18.50 -11.35
C ARG A 289 -0.35 18.18 -12.71
N ARG A 290 0.96 18.39 -12.83
CA ARG A 290 1.70 18.10 -14.08
C ARG A 290 1.61 16.61 -14.46
N ARG A 291 1.69 15.69 -13.49
CA ARG A 291 1.64 14.24 -13.75
C ARG A 291 0.28 13.74 -14.24
N PHE A 292 -0.79 14.52 -14.07
CA PHE A 292 -2.11 14.20 -14.63
C PHE A 292 -2.24 14.54 -16.12
N ASN A 293 -1.32 15.32 -16.68
CA ASN A 293 -1.32 15.71 -18.09
C ASN A 293 -2.70 16.20 -18.59
N LEU A 294 -3.33 17.09 -17.82
CA LEU A 294 -4.72 17.55 -18.09
C LEU A 294 -4.89 18.27 -19.44
N ALA A 295 -3.81 18.81 -20.00
CA ALA A 295 -3.83 19.47 -21.30
C ALA A 295 -3.70 18.52 -22.50
N LEU A 296 -3.32 17.25 -22.28
CA LEU A 296 -3.17 16.26 -23.34
C LEU A 296 -4.51 15.65 -23.73
N SER A 297 -4.64 15.19 -24.97
CA SER A 297 -5.78 14.35 -25.38
C SER A 297 -5.70 12.96 -24.75
N GLU A 298 -6.77 12.17 -24.85
CA GLU A 298 -6.77 10.79 -24.38
C GLU A 298 -5.74 9.95 -25.12
N GLU A 299 -5.63 10.10 -26.44
CA GLU A 299 -4.65 9.38 -27.28
C GLU A 299 -3.21 9.67 -26.84
N GLN A 300 -2.90 10.94 -26.57
CA GLN A 300 -1.58 11.34 -26.05
C GLN A 300 -1.32 10.78 -24.65
N CYS A 301 -2.36 10.67 -23.82
CA CYS A 301 -2.26 10.03 -22.52
C CYS A 301 -2.02 8.52 -22.65
N VAL A 302 -2.62 7.83 -23.62
CA VAL A 302 -2.31 6.43 -23.94
C VAL A 302 -0.83 6.26 -24.28
N GLU A 303 -0.30 7.08 -25.18
CA GLU A 303 1.13 7.06 -25.54
C GLU A 303 2.03 7.31 -24.31
N THR A 304 1.63 8.26 -23.45
CA THR A 304 2.36 8.56 -22.22
C THR A 304 2.40 7.35 -21.27
N VAL A 305 1.26 6.66 -21.07
CA VAL A 305 1.19 5.46 -20.21
C VAL A 305 2.00 4.30 -20.78
N LEU A 306 1.93 4.08 -22.10
CA LEU A 306 2.75 3.05 -22.75
C LEU A 306 4.25 3.35 -22.63
N GLY A 307 4.64 4.63 -22.78
CA GLY A 307 6.00 5.09 -22.51
C GLY A 307 6.43 4.82 -21.07
N MET A 308 5.58 5.13 -20.09
CA MET A 308 5.86 4.83 -18.68
C MET A 308 6.07 3.34 -18.41
N ILE A 309 5.30 2.47 -19.06
CA ILE A 309 5.48 1.01 -18.96
C ILE A 309 6.83 0.62 -19.55
N SER A 310 7.15 1.09 -20.77
CA SER A 310 8.43 0.81 -21.43
C SER A 310 9.63 1.24 -20.58
N ASP A 311 9.58 2.44 -19.99
CA ASP A 311 10.63 2.98 -19.12
C ASP A 311 10.75 2.23 -17.79
N SER A 312 9.70 1.51 -17.40
CA SER A 312 9.66 0.74 -16.15
C SER A 312 10.11 -0.70 -16.32
N ILE A 313 10.00 -1.28 -17.53
CA ILE A 313 10.40 -2.65 -17.83
C ILE A 313 11.87 -2.83 -17.45
N ASP A 314 12.09 -3.60 -16.38
CA ASP A 314 13.40 -4.05 -15.96
C ASP A 314 14.42 -2.90 -15.76
N ALA A 315 13.89 -1.74 -15.36
CA ALA A 315 14.64 -0.50 -15.28
C ALA A 315 15.88 -0.64 -14.40
N TRP A 316 17.01 -0.16 -14.91
CA TRP A 316 18.30 -0.23 -14.21
C TRP A 316 18.24 0.44 -12.82
N SER A 317 17.50 1.55 -12.68
CA SER A 317 17.33 2.25 -11.40
C SER A 317 16.58 1.40 -10.36
N THR A 318 15.55 0.66 -10.77
CA THR A 318 14.83 -0.29 -9.90
C THR A 318 15.75 -1.41 -9.41
N ARG A 319 16.54 -2.00 -10.31
CA ARG A 319 17.51 -3.05 -9.95
C ARG A 319 18.58 -2.56 -8.98
N GLN A 320 19.09 -1.36 -9.22
CA GLN A 320 20.10 -0.74 -8.37
C GLN A 320 19.56 -0.43 -6.98
N TYR A 321 18.31 0.01 -6.90
CA TYR A 321 17.65 0.25 -5.62
C TYR A 321 17.39 -1.04 -4.83
N ASP A 322 16.90 -2.09 -5.50
CA ASP A 322 16.75 -3.41 -4.87
C ASP A 322 18.10 -3.96 -4.40
N PHE A 323 19.17 -3.78 -5.17
CA PHE A 323 20.52 -4.14 -4.77
C PHE A 323 21.01 -3.36 -3.55
N TYR A 324 20.77 -2.05 -3.51
CA TYR A 324 21.07 -1.20 -2.36
C TYR A 324 20.35 -1.68 -1.10
N GLN A 325 19.05 -1.95 -1.20
CA GLN A 325 18.22 -2.49 -0.12
C GLN A 325 18.69 -3.89 0.32
N ARG A 326 19.12 -4.74 -0.62
CA ARG A 326 19.69 -6.05 -0.34
C ARG A 326 20.99 -5.97 0.44
N ILE A 327 21.88 -5.03 0.09
CA ILE A 327 23.17 -4.87 0.78
C ILE A 327 22.97 -4.31 2.19
N LEU A 328 22.18 -3.25 2.34
CA LEU A 328 22.09 -2.54 3.61
C LEU A 328 21.10 -3.17 4.58
N ASN A 329 19.95 -3.61 4.07
CA ASN A 329 18.83 -4.06 4.88
C ASN A 329 18.54 -5.56 4.72
N GLY A 330 19.29 -6.28 3.89
CA GLY A 330 19.10 -7.72 3.65
C GLY A 330 17.84 -8.06 2.86
N ILE A 331 17.19 -7.08 2.23
CA ILE A 331 15.91 -7.27 1.52
C ILE A 331 16.15 -7.94 0.16
N LEU A 332 15.74 -9.20 0.05
CA LEU A 332 15.75 -10.07 -1.15
C LEU A 332 14.70 -9.73 -2.21
#